data_AF-A0ABD1JX12-F1
#
_entry.id   AF-A0ABD1JX12-F1
#
_cell.length_a   1.000
_cell.length_b   1.000
_cell.length_c   1.000
_cell.angle_alpha   90.00
_cell.angle_beta   90.00
_cell.angle_gamma   90.00
#
_symmetry.space_group_name_H-M   'P 1'
#
loop_
_entity.id
_entity.type
_entity.pdbx_description
1 polymer ?
#
loop_
_entity_poly.entity_id
_entity_poly.type
_entity_poly.pdbx_seq_one_letter_code
_entity_poly.pdbx_strand_id
1 'polypeptide(L)'
;MYDELSQTHEDILAKRAELLEQMKIQYQQQKAKRKQQTAQSKAAHERNAKLLGDLKTLEDKLRMKQPPHPDLLTLETRYWASVEEKLPEWEPFLLGRGPAPSPGRACSPGRRRQERDASRSHDTHSTGLPPRPKKKPAAV
;
A
#
# COMPACT_ATOMS: atom_id res chain seq x y z
N MET A 1 47.93 59.70 -5.08
CA MET A 1 46.82 59.84 -4.10
C MET A 1 45.44 59.83 -4.77
N TYR A 2 45.29 60.24 -6.04
CA TYR A 2 44.03 60.12 -6.80
C TYR A 2 43.73 58.66 -7.22
N ASP A 3 44.77 57.87 -7.48
CA ASP A 3 44.63 56.50 -7.99
C ASP A 3 44.06 55.51 -6.98
N GLU A 4 44.44 55.60 -5.70
CA GLU A 4 43.90 54.71 -4.64
C GLU A 4 42.40 54.93 -4.41
N LEU A 5 41.93 56.18 -4.47
CA LEU A 5 40.51 56.48 -4.33
C LEU A 5 39.71 55.96 -5.52
N SER A 6 40.25 56.09 -6.74
CA SER A 6 39.61 55.54 -7.94
C SER A 6 39.56 54.02 -7.89
N GLN A 7 40.65 53.37 -7.48
CA GLN A 7 40.74 51.91 -7.42
C GLN A 7 39.79 51.32 -6.38
N THR A 8 39.73 51.92 -5.20
CA THR A 8 38.77 51.51 -4.16
C THR A 8 37.31 51.71 -4.58
N HIS A 9 37.01 52.75 -5.35
CA HIS A 9 35.67 52.97 -5.91
C HIS A 9 35.28 51.86 -6.89
N GLU A 10 36.16 51.52 -7.84
CA GLU A 10 35.93 50.45 -8.80
C GLU A 10 35.73 49.09 -8.11
N ASP A 11 36.52 48.79 -7.07
CA ASP A 11 36.36 47.56 -6.28
C ASP A 11 34.99 47.51 -5.58
N ILE A 12 34.51 48.63 -5.06
CA ILE A 12 33.18 48.73 -4.45
C ILE A 12 32.08 48.50 -5.50
N LEU A 13 32.22 49.09 -6.69
CA LEU A 13 31.27 48.91 -7.78
C LEU A 13 31.24 47.45 -8.25
N ALA A 14 32.40 46.80 -8.40
CA ALA A 14 32.51 45.41 -8.79
C ALA A 14 31.83 44.48 -7.77
N LYS A 15 32.12 44.65 -6.48
CA LYS A 15 31.48 43.87 -5.40
C LYS A 15 29.97 44.07 -5.35
N ARG A 16 29.51 45.31 -5.56
CA ARG A 16 28.08 45.62 -5.59
C ARG A 16 27.40 44.94 -6.78
N ALA A 17 28.01 44.97 -7.95
CA ALA A 17 27.48 44.33 -9.15
C ALA A 17 27.37 42.80 -8.95
N GLU A 18 28.41 42.19 -8.39
CA GLU A 18 28.40 40.76 -8.08
C GLU A 18 27.27 40.40 -7.10
N LEU A 19 27.15 41.13 -5.98
CA LEU A 19 26.11 40.88 -4.99
C LEU A 19 24.70 41.02 -5.58
N LEU A 20 24.48 42.03 -6.42
CA LEU A 20 23.19 42.24 -7.08
C LEU A 20 22.83 41.08 -8.01
N GLU A 21 23.80 40.56 -8.77
CA GLU A 21 23.56 39.41 -9.65
C GLU A 21 23.28 38.14 -8.84
N GLN A 22 24.02 37.90 -7.75
CA GLN A 22 23.76 36.79 -6.84
C GLN A 22 22.35 36.86 -6.23
N MET A 23 21.95 38.04 -5.73
CA MET A 23 20.60 38.25 -5.18
C MET A 23 19.51 38.00 -6.22
N LYS A 24 19.72 38.44 -7.46
CA LYS A 24 18.78 38.22 -8.56
C LYS A 24 18.63 36.73 -8.87
N ILE A 25 19.73 35.98 -8.95
CA ILE A 25 19.69 34.54 -9.19
C ILE A 25 18.93 33.83 -8.07
N GLN A 26 19.25 34.12 -6.81
CA GLN A 26 18.58 33.52 -5.64
C GLN A 26 17.08 33.82 -5.64
N TYR A 27 16.70 35.07 -5.94
CA TYR A 27 15.30 35.46 -6.04
C TYR A 27 14.56 34.64 -7.12
N GLN A 28 15.13 34.49 -8.31
CA GLN A 28 14.50 33.71 -9.38
C GLN A 28 14.37 32.23 -9.01
N GLN A 29 15.40 31.65 -8.40
CA GLN A 29 15.37 30.26 -7.91
C GLN A 29 14.26 30.07 -6.86
N GLN A 30 14.18 30.96 -5.87
CA GLN A 30 13.15 30.89 -4.84
C GLN A 30 11.74 31.07 -5.43
N LYS A 31 11.59 31.99 -6.39
CA LYS A 31 10.33 32.20 -7.12
C LYS A 31 9.91 30.95 -7.89
N ALA A 32 10.84 30.30 -8.58
CA ALA A 32 10.56 29.05 -9.31
C ALA A 32 10.18 27.91 -8.35
N LYS A 33 10.92 27.73 -7.26
CA LYS A 33 10.63 26.71 -6.23
C LYS A 33 9.23 26.90 -5.63
N ARG A 34 8.86 28.14 -5.27
CA ARG A 34 7.52 28.44 -4.75
C ARG A 34 6.43 28.12 -5.77
N LYS A 35 6.59 28.50 -7.03
CA LYS A 35 5.64 28.17 -8.11
C LYS A 35 5.45 26.66 -8.25
N GLN A 36 6.56 25.91 -8.27
CA GLN A 36 6.52 24.44 -8.35
C GLN A 36 5.81 23.83 -7.14
N GLN A 37 6.13 24.29 -5.93
CA GLN A 37 5.50 23.81 -4.70
C GLN A 37 3.99 24.09 -4.69
N THR A 38 3.56 25.28 -5.09
CA THR A 38 2.13 25.62 -5.19
C THR A 38 1.42 24.72 -6.21
N ALA A 39 2.03 24.47 -7.37
CA ALA A 39 1.46 23.59 -8.38
C ALA A 39 1.32 22.14 -7.87
N GLN A 40 2.35 21.62 -7.22
CA GLN A 40 2.33 20.28 -6.61
C GLN A 40 1.28 20.19 -5.50
N SER A 41 1.19 21.20 -4.64
CA SER A 41 0.19 21.25 -3.56
C SER A 41 -1.21 21.28 -4.14
N LYS A 42 -1.46 22.05 -5.20
CA LYS A 42 -2.77 22.12 -5.86
C LYS A 42 -3.15 20.78 -6.49
N ALA A 43 -2.23 20.16 -7.23
CA ALA A 43 -2.46 18.84 -7.82
C ALA A 43 -2.71 17.75 -6.76
N ALA A 44 -1.96 17.78 -5.65
CA ALA A 44 -2.19 16.88 -4.53
C ALA A 44 -3.56 17.11 -3.89
N HIS A 45 -3.96 18.37 -3.71
CA HIS A 45 -5.26 18.73 -3.16
C HIS A 45 -6.41 18.24 -4.05
N GLU A 46 -6.32 18.44 -5.37
CA GLU A 46 -7.31 17.96 -6.34
C GLU A 46 -7.44 16.43 -6.31
N ARG A 47 -6.31 15.71 -6.30
CA ARG A 47 -6.31 14.24 -6.17
C ARG A 47 -6.95 13.79 -4.85
N ASN A 48 -6.59 14.43 -3.74
CA ASN A 48 -7.12 14.08 -2.43
C ASN A 48 -8.62 14.37 -2.34
N ALA A 49 -9.10 15.48 -2.92
CA ALA A 49 -10.51 15.80 -2.98
C ALA A 49 -11.30 14.74 -3.74
N LYS A 50 -10.77 14.25 -4.88
CA LYS A 50 -11.37 13.15 -5.63
C LYS A 50 -11.43 11.86 -4.81
N LEU A 51 -10.32 11.45 -4.19
CA LEU A 51 -10.26 10.26 -3.35
C LEU A 51 -11.24 10.33 -2.17
N LEU A 52 -11.36 11.49 -1.54
CA LEU A 52 -12.34 11.72 -0.46
C LEU A 52 -13.78 11.60 -0.97
N GLY A 53 -14.06 12.08 -2.17
CA GLY A 53 -15.35 11.87 -2.84
C GLY A 53 -15.63 10.38 -3.04
N ASP A 54 -14.69 9.66 -3.65
CA ASP A 54 -14.81 8.22 -3.91
C ASP A 54 -15.02 7.44 -2.60
N LEU A 55 -14.25 7.74 -1.55
CA LEU A 55 -14.40 7.11 -0.23
C LEU A 55 -15.78 7.34 0.38
N LYS A 56 -16.30 8.57 0.32
CA LYS A 56 -17.66 8.87 0.79
C LYS A 56 -18.70 8.05 0.02
N THR A 57 -18.59 7.98 -1.31
CA THR A 57 -19.54 7.17 -2.09
C THR A 57 -19.48 5.69 -1.75
N LEU A 58 -18.29 5.16 -1.44
CA LEU A 58 -18.12 3.77 -1.02
C LEU A 58 -18.69 3.56 0.39
N GLU A 59 -18.46 4.50 1.30
CA GLU A 59 -19.03 4.47 2.65
C GLU A 59 -20.55 4.51 2.60
N ASP A 60 -21.14 5.42 1.82
CA ASP A 60 -22.59 5.52 1.67
C ASP A 60 -23.15 4.21 1.10
N LYS A 61 -22.52 3.64 0.07
CA LYS A 61 -22.93 2.32 -0.47
C LYS A 61 -22.83 1.21 0.57
N LEU A 62 -21.86 1.26 1.47
CA LEU A 62 -21.73 0.29 2.55
C LEU A 62 -22.80 0.49 3.62
N ARG A 63 -23.08 1.74 4.00
CA ARG A 63 -24.14 2.10 4.97
C ARG A 63 -25.53 1.76 4.46
N MET A 64 -25.78 1.90 3.16
CA MET A 64 -27.06 1.55 2.54
C MET A 64 -27.29 0.04 2.42
N LYS A 65 -26.24 -0.79 2.58
CA LYS A 65 -26.43 -2.24 2.68
C LYS A 65 -26.99 -2.57 4.05
N GLN A 66 -28.05 -3.38 4.09
CA GLN A 66 -28.56 -3.90 5.35
C GLN A 66 -27.45 -4.63 6.10
N PRO A 67 -27.34 -4.44 7.43
CA PRO A 67 -26.42 -5.22 8.22
C PRO A 67 -26.78 -6.72 8.09
N PRO A 68 -25.78 -7.61 8.06
CA PRO A 68 -26.04 -9.05 8.01
C PRO A 68 -26.86 -9.49 9.24
N HIS A 69 -27.63 -10.58 9.07
CA HIS A 69 -28.44 -11.15 10.14
C HIS A 69 -27.60 -11.37 11.41
N PRO A 70 -28.11 -11.11 12.62
CA PRO A 70 -27.35 -11.22 13.88
C PRO A 70 -26.66 -12.58 14.08
N ASP A 71 -27.22 -13.66 13.54
CA ASP A 71 -26.58 -14.99 13.58
C ASP A 71 -25.30 -15.06 12.76
N LEU A 72 -25.26 -14.40 11.60
CA LEU A 72 -24.05 -14.30 10.77
C LEU A 72 -22.98 -13.48 11.48
N LEU A 73 -23.35 -12.37 12.13
CA LEU A 73 -22.43 -11.56 12.93
C LEU A 73 -21.84 -12.37 14.10
N THR A 74 -22.69 -13.14 14.78
CA THR A 74 -22.27 -14.01 15.88
C THR A 74 -21.31 -15.09 15.39
N LEU A 75 -21.61 -15.71 14.25
CA LEU A 75 -20.75 -16.71 13.62
C LEU A 75 -19.41 -16.11 13.20
N GLU A 76 -19.42 -14.95 12.53
CA GLU A 76 -18.21 -14.24 12.11
C GLU A 76 -17.32 -13.88 13.31
N THR A 77 -17.92 -13.35 14.38
CA THR A 77 -17.20 -13.01 15.61
C THR A 77 -16.53 -14.25 16.22
N ARG A 78 -17.26 -15.37 16.31
CA ARG A 78 -16.72 -16.62 16.84
C ARG A 78 -15.65 -17.21 15.92
N TYR A 79 -15.83 -17.09 14.61
CA TYR A 79 -14.85 -17.54 13.63
C TYR A 79 -13.54 -16.77 13.76
N TRP A 80 -13.57 -15.43 13.78
CA TRP A 80 -12.35 -14.65 13.94
C TRP A 80 -11.66 -14.90 15.28
N ALA A 81 -12.41 -15.05 16.37
CA ALA A 81 -11.85 -15.47 17.66
C ALA A 81 -11.16 -16.85 17.58
N SER A 82 -11.77 -17.82 16.90
CA SER A 82 -11.15 -19.13 16.64
C SER A 82 -9.91 -19.03 15.75
N VAL A 83 -9.88 -18.12 14.78
CA VAL A 83 -8.73 -17.89 13.92
C VAL A 83 -7.59 -17.32 14.74
N GLU A 84 -7.85 -16.32 15.58
CA GLU A 84 -6.87 -15.70 16.48
C GLU A 84 -6.31 -16.72 17.49
N GLU A 85 -7.16 -17.58 18.05
CA GLU A 85 -6.74 -18.66 18.96
C GLU A 85 -5.79 -19.64 18.27
N LYS A 86 -6.04 -19.96 17.00
CA LYS A 86 -5.23 -20.91 16.22
C LYS A 86 -4.03 -20.27 15.55
N LEU A 87 -4.01 -18.95 15.40
CA LEU A 87 -2.95 -18.22 14.69
C LEU A 87 -1.54 -18.57 15.18
N PRO A 88 -1.26 -18.69 16.50
CA PRO A 88 0.07 -19.07 17.00
C PRO A 88 0.51 -20.48 16.58
N GLU A 89 -0.41 -21.43 16.46
CA GLU A 89 -0.11 -22.79 15.99
C GLU A 89 0.29 -22.77 14.50
N TRP A 90 -0.28 -21.83 13.73
CA TRP A 90 -0.02 -21.65 12.31
C TRP A 90 1.15 -20.71 12.01
N GLU A 91 1.53 -19.83 12.94
CA GLU A 91 2.56 -18.81 12.75
C GLU A 91 3.90 -19.36 12.21
N PRO A 92 4.48 -20.45 12.76
CA PRO A 92 5.73 -21.00 12.24
C PRO A 92 5.61 -21.47 10.78
N PHE A 93 4.46 -22.03 10.41
CA PHE A 93 4.20 -22.48 9.04
C PHE A 93 3.96 -21.29 8.09
N LEU A 94 3.15 -20.32 8.49
CA LEU A 94 2.87 -19.12 7.71
C LEU A 94 4.13 -18.28 7.46
N LEU A 95 5.06 -18.30 8.41
CA LEU A 95 6.38 -17.67 8.29
C LEU A 95 7.44 -18.54 7.59
N GLY A 96 7.08 -19.76 7.15
CA GLY A 96 7.98 -20.68 6.43
C GLY A 96 9.09 -21.31 7.30
N ARG A 97 8.93 -21.29 8.63
CA ARG A 97 9.90 -21.76 9.62
C ARG A 97 9.60 -23.17 10.16
N GLY A 98 8.46 -23.76 9.78
CA GLY A 98 8.06 -25.08 10.27
C GLY A 98 7.06 -25.78 9.36
N PRO A 99 6.82 -27.08 9.59
CA PRO A 99 5.76 -27.82 8.90
C PRO A 99 4.38 -27.29 9.28
N ALA A 100 3.39 -27.52 8.43
CA ALA A 100 2.01 -27.16 8.75
C ALA A 100 1.55 -27.88 10.02
N PRO A 101 0.81 -27.20 10.92
CA PRO A 101 0.21 -27.87 12.07
C PRO A 101 -0.66 -29.02 11.57
N SER A 102 -0.49 -30.21 12.15
CA SER A 102 -1.28 -31.37 11.75
C SER A 102 -2.75 -31.10 12.08
N PRO A 103 -3.71 -31.40 11.19
CA PRO A 103 -5.12 -31.33 11.56
C PRO A 103 -5.31 -32.26 12.76
N GLY A 104 -5.59 -31.66 13.92
CA GLY A 104 -5.92 -32.41 15.11
C GLY A 104 -7.01 -33.41 14.76
N ARG A 105 -6.83 -34.66 15.18
CA ARG A 105 -7.77 -35.77 14.94
C ARG A 105 -9.09 -35.45 15.64
N ALA A 106 -9.92 -34.61 15.02
CA ALA A 106 -11.33 -34.50 15.36
C ALA A 106 -11.95 -35.84 14.95
N CYS A 107 -11.99 -36.79 15.88
CA CYS A 107 -12.80 -37.99 15.76
C CYS A 107 -14.25 -37.54 15.57
N SER A 108 -14.72 -37.49 14.32
CA SER A 108 -16.14 -37.44 14.03
C SER A 108 -16.73 -38.80 14.43
N PRO A 109 -17.69 -38.88 15.37
CA PRO A 109 -18.35 -40.14 15.63
C PRO A 109 -19.35 -40.40 14.49
N GLY A 110 -19.13 -41.48 13.74
CA GLY A 110 -20.17 -42.09 12.92
C GLY A 110 -20.12 -41.82 11.42
N ARG A 111 -19.21 -42.49 10.70
CA ARG A 111 -19.50 -42.94 9.33
C ARG A 111 -19.60 -44.46 9.33
N ARG A 112 -20.85 -44.96 9.36
CA ARG A 112 -21.13 -46.35 8.98
C ARG A 112 -20.74 -46.54 7.51
N ARG A 113 -19.94 -47.58 7.33
CA ARG A 113 -19.41 -48.13 6.10
C ARG A 113 -20.55 -48.53 5.15
N GLN A 114 -20.55 -47.99 3.94
CA GLN A 114 -21.11 -48.65 2.76
C GLN A 114 -20.06 -48.53 1.63
N GLU A 115 -19.27 -49.59 1.49
CA GLU A 115 -18.58 -49.91 0.24
C GLU A 115 -19.63 -50.28 -0.79
N ARG A 116 -19.68 -49.54 -1.90
CA ARG A 116 -19.94 -50.10 -3.23
C ARG A 116 -19.13 -49.35 -4.26
N ASP A 117 -18.45 -50.15 -5.06
CA ASP A 117 -17.50 -49.80 -6.10
C ASP A 117 -18.07 -48.87 -7.17
N ALA A 118 -17.27 -47.86 -7.55
CA ALA A 118 -17.16 -47.39 -8.92
C ALA A 118 -15.90 -46.52 -9.04
N SER A 119 -14.86 -47.11 -9.63
CA SER A 119 -13.68 -46.42 -10.12
C SER A 119 -14.09 -45.19 -10.95
N ARG A 120 -13.77 -44.00 -10.46
CA ARG A 120 -13.74 -42.79 -11.29
C ARG A 120 -12.61 -41.91 -10.81
N SER A 121 -11.47 -42.03 -11.49
CA SER A 121 -10.36 -41.10 -11.44
C SER A 121 -10.90 -39.70 -11.74
N HIS A 122 -10.89 -38.83 -10.74
CA HIS A 122 -11.06 -37.40 -10.95
C HIS A 122 -9.94 -36.69 -10.22
N ASP A 123 -9.05 -36.11 -11.02
CA ASP A 123 -7.94 -35.30 -10.61
C ASP A 123 -8.40 -34.22 -9.63
N THR A 124 -7.71 -34.13 -8.50
CA THR A 124 -7.91 -33.11 -7.49
C THR A 124 -7.29 -31.81 -8.00
N HIS A 125 -8.06 -31.01 -8.73
CA HIS A 125 -7.71 -29.62 -8.93
C HIS A 125 -7.87 -28.86 -7.62
N SER A 126 -6.73 -28.51 -7.05
CA SER A 126 -6.55 -27.57 -5.94
C SER A 126 -7.12 -26.19 -6.28
N THR A 127 -8.44 -26.01 -6.17
CA THR A 127 -9.10 -24.70 -6.23
C THR A 127 -9.11 -24.05 -4.85
N GLY A 128 -8.03 -23.35 -4.54
CA GLY A 128 -7.92 -22.54 -3.32
C GLY A 128 -6.81 -21.50 -3.34
N LEU A 129 -5.96 -21.50 -4.36
CA LEU A 129 -4.90 -20.51 -4.52
C LEU A 129 -5.23 -19.60 -5.71
N PRO A 130 -5.11 -18.26 -5.57
CA PRO A 130 -5.20 -17.38 -6.72
C PRO A 130 -4.11 -17.73 -7.74
N PRO A 131 -4.40 -17.66 -9.05
CA PRO A 131 -3.44 -18.04 -10.09
C PRO A 131 -2.19 -17.18 -9.98
N ARG A 132 -1.03 -17.82 -9.76
CA ARG A 132 0.27 -17.12 -9.77
C ARG A 132 0.57 -16.62 -11.20
N PRO A 133 1.10 -15.41 -11.37
CA PRO A 133 1.53 -14.92 -12.67
C PRO A 133 2.70 -15.78 -13.20
N LYS A 134 2.60 -16.20 -14.47
CA LYS A 134 3.66 -16.95 -15.16
C LYS A 134 4.89 -16.06 -15.35
N LYS A 135 6.08 -16.55 -15.00
CA LYS A 135 7.36 -15.90 -15.34
C LYS A 135 7.55 -16.01 -16.86
N LYS A 136 7.74 -14.88 -17.54
CA LYS A 136 8.18 -14.85 -18.94
C LYS A 136 9.63 -15.37 -19.01
N PRO A 137 9.99 -16.22 -19.97
CA PRO A 137 11.39 -16.53 -20.20
C PRO A 137 12.12 -15.25 -20.67
N ALA A 138 13.33 -15.05 -20.16
CA ALA A 138 14.23 -14.02 -20.66
C ALA A 138 14.54 -14.30 -22.12
N ALA A 139 14.29 -13.31 -22.99
CA ALA A 139 14.79 -13.35 -24.35
C ALA A 139 16.32 -13.25 -24.29
N VAL A 140 16.99 -14.26 -24.83
CA VAL A 140 18.40 -14.22 -25.22
C VAL A 140 18.48 -13.57 -26.59
#